data_AF-A0A2V8G4G5-F1
#
_entry.id   AF-A0A2V8G4G5-F1
#
_cell.length_a   1.000
_cell.length_b   1.000
_cell.length_c   1.000
_cell.angle_alpha   90.00
_cell.angle_beta   90.00
_cell.angle_gamma   90.00
#
_symmetry.space_group_name_H-M   'P 1'
#
loop_
_entity.id
_entity.type
_entity.pdbx_description
1 polymer ?
#
loop_
_entity_poly.entity_id
_entity_poly.type
_entity_poly.pdbx_seq_one_letter_code
_entity_poly.pdbx_strand_id
1 'polypeptide(L)'
;MFLLVGIDTEGDNQWDAAARANQRFENIYALPRLHALFARHGVRPTYVITYPVATDPRSVDVLRGLTAGGDCEIGAHHHAW
;
A
#
# COMPACT_ATOMS: atom_id res chain seq x y z
N MET A 1 17.95 -17.40 -8.79
CA MET A 1 16.49 -17.19 -8.91
C MET A 1 16.13 -16.01 -8.02
N PHE A 2 15.34 -15.06 -8.52
CA PHE A 2 14.89 -13.89 -7.75
C PHE A 2 13.38 -13.97 -7.53
N LEU A 3 12.91 -13.48 -6.39
CA LEU A 3 11.50 -13.32 -6.05
C LEU A 3 11.24 -11.84 -5.75
N LEU A 4 10.21 -11.28 -6.37
CA LEU A 4 9.71 -9.94 -6.10
C LEU A 4 8.30 -10.05 -5.49
N VAL A 5 8.03 -9.28 -4.44
CA VAL A 5 6.70 -9.17 -3.84
C VAL A 5 6.23 -7.73 -4.00
N GLY A 6 5.35 -7.51 -4.97
CA GLY A 6 4.66 -6.24 -5.16
C GLY A 6 3.28 -6.27 -4.50
N ILE A 7 2.91 -5.18 -3.83
CA ILE A 7 1.60 -5.01 -3.20
C ILE A 7 0.92 -3.81 -3.85
N ASP A 8 -0.13 -4.07 -4.63
CA ASP A 8 -1.00 -3.04 -5.15
C ASP A 8 -1.77 -2.41 -3.99
N THR A 9 -1.47 -1.15 -3.74
CA THR A 9 -1.88 -0.41 -2.56
C THR A 9 -2.89 0.64 -3.02
N GLU A 10 -4.16 0.23 -3.04
CA GLU A 10 -5.27 0.92 -3.72
C GLU A 10 -6.45 1.14 -2.76
N GLY A 11 -7.47 1.91 -3.16
CA GLY A 11 -8.65 2.16 -2.33
C GLY A 11 -9.53 0.91 -2.12
N ASP A 12 -10.22 0.85 -0.98
CA ASP A 12 -11.12 -0.24 -0.62
C ASP A 12 -12.19 -0.46 -1.69
N ASN A 13 -12.27 -1.68 -2.22
CA ASN A 13 -13.27 -2.11 -3.21
C ASN A 13 -13.43 -1.15 -4.40
N GLN A 14 -12.34 -0.55 -4.87
CA GLN A 14 -12.35 0.45 -5.96
C GLN A 14 -12.94 -0.04 -7.30
N TRP A 15 -13.20 -1.33 -7.46
CA TRP A 15 -13.91 -1.90 -8.62
C TRP A 15 -15.40 -1.50 -8.63
N ASP A 16 -15.98 -1.24 -7.46
CA ASP A 16 -17.31 -0.66 -7.33
C ASP A 16 -17.27 0.86 -7.56
N ALA A 17 -18.23 1.36 -8.33
CA ALA A 17 -18.26 2.77 -8.73
C ALA A 17 -18.54 3.72 -7.55
N ALA A 18 -19.40 3.31 -6.61
CA ALA A 18 -19.73 4.13 -5.44
C ALA A 18 -18.56 4.18 -4.44
N ALA A 19 -17.87 3.05 -4.25
CA ALA A 19 -16.64 2.96 -3.47
C ALA A 19 -15.52 3.80 -4.09
N ARG A 20 -15.35 3.75 -5.42
CA ARG A 20 -14.35 4.58 -6.12
C ARG A 20 -14.62 6.08 -5.99
N ALA A 21 -15.90 6.48 -5.99
CA ALA A 21 -16.29 7.87 -5.77
C ALA A 21 -16.15 8.31 -4.30
N ASN A 22 -16.16 7.38 -3.35
CA ASN A 22 -16.10 7.63 -1.90
C ASN A 22 -15.06 6.72 -1.25
N GLN A 23 -13.80 6.89 -1.66
CA GLN A 23 -12.74 5.95 -1.29
C GLN A 23 -12.51 5.89 0.20
N ARG A 24 -12.21 4.67 0.65
CA ARG A 24 -11.73 4.34 1.99
C ARG A 24 -10.43 3.56 1.84
N PHE A 25 -9.66 3.51 2.93
CA PHE A 25 -8.30 2.96 2.92
C PHE A 25 -8.05 2.06 4.12
N GLU A 26 -9.08 1.37 4.61
CA GLU A 26 -8.97 0.47 5.76
C GLU A 26 -7.99 -0.68 5.46
N ASN A 27 -7.91 -1.13 4.21
CA ASN A 27 -6.87 -2.04 3.74
C ASN A 27 -5.44 -1.47 3.93
N ILE A 28 -5.22 -0.18 3.69
CA ILE A 28 -3.93 0.49 3.85
C ILE A 28 -3.57 0.57 5.33
N TYR A 29 -4.53 0.90 6.17
CA TYR A 29 -4.33 0.97 7.62
C TYR A 29 -3.98 -0.39 8.24
N ALA A 30 -4.30 -1.48 7.56
CA ALA A 30 -3.93 -2.84 7.96
C ALA A 30 -2.52 -3.27 7.49
N LEU A 31 -1.85 -2.51 6.61
CA LEU A 31 -0.53 -2.86 6.08
C LEU A 31 0.55 -3.13 7.12
N PRO A 32 0.63 -2.44 8.29
CA PRO A 32 1.63 -2.74 9.30
C PRO A 32 1.61 -4.21 9.75
N ARG A 33 0.42 -4.83 9.80
CA ARG A 33 0.28 -6.24 10.15
C ARG A 33 0.85 -7.15 9.05
N LEU A 34 0.60 -6.83 7.79
CA LEU A 34 1.15 -7.57 6.64
C LEU A 34 2.67 -7.38 6.54
N HIS A 35 3.15 -6.16 6.76
CA HIS A 35 4.58 -5.85 6.76
C HIS A 35 5.34 -6.63 7.84
N ALA A 36 4.79 -6.72 9.06
CA ALA A 36 5.37 -7.54 10.12
C ALA A 36 5.46 -9.03 9.74
N LEU A 37 4.51 -9.54 8.95
CA LEU A 37 4.59 -10.90 8.41
C LEU A 37 5.75 -11.02 7.40
N PHE A 38 5.92 -10.07 6.48
CA PHE A 38 7.04 -10.07 5.55
C PHE A 38 8.40 -10.00 6.26
N ALA A 39 8.53 -9.13 7.26
CA ALA A 39 9.75 -9.00 8.06
C ALA A 39 10.14 -10.32 8.74
N ARG A 40 9.17 -11.07 9.30
CA ARG A 40 9.40 -12.40 9.91
C ARG A 40 9.95 -13.44 8.92
N HIS A 41 9.71 -13.25 7.64
CA HIS A 41 10.17 -14.14 6.57
C HIS A 41 11.34 -13.55 5.77
N GLY A 42 11.89 -12.39 6.16
CA GLY A 42 12.97 -11.72 5.43
C GLY A 42 12.57 -11.24 4.03
N VAL A 43 11.28 -11.02 3.80
CA VAL A 43 10.75 -10.51 2.53
C VAL A 43 10.78 -8.98 2.57
N ARG A 44 11.34 -8.36 1.53
CA ARG A 44 11.35 -6.90 1.33
C ARG A 44 10.31 -6.52 0.27
N PRO A 45 9.07 -6.12 0.66
CA PRO A 45 8.00 -5.82 -0.29
C PRO A 45 8.20 -4.45 -0.96
N THR A 46 7.60 -4.31 -2.15
CA THR A 46 7.38 -3.02 -2.81
C THR A 46 5.89 -2.68 -2.76
N TYR A 47 5.51 -1.60 -2.11
CA TYR A 47 4.13 -1.10 -2.10
C TYR A 47 3.96 -0.11 -3.25
N VAL A 48 3.17 -0.45 -4.26
CA VAL A 48 2.89 0.44 -5.39
C VAL A 48 1.57 1.16 -5.12
N ILE A 49 1.62 2.48 -4.96
CA ILE A 49 0.52 3.27 -4.40
C ILE A 49 -0.19 4.10 -5.47
N THR A 50 -1.51 4.22 -5.33
CA THR A 50 -2.32 5.08 -6.19
C THR A 50 -2.27 6.54 -5.72
N TYR A 51 -2.66 7.48 -6.59
CA TYR A 51 -2.74 8.89 -6.21
C TYR A 51 -3.67 9.15 -5.01
N PRO A 52 -4.89 8.59 -4.94
CA PRO A 52 -5.74 8.74 -3.76
C PRO A 52 -5.07 8.28 -2.46
N VAL A 53 -4.39 7.13 -2.47
CA VAL A 53 -3.62 6.63 -1.32
C VAL A 53 -2.49 7.59 -0.93
N ALA A 54 -1.77 8.14 -1.91
CA ALA A 54 -0.70 9.11 -1.69
C ALA A 54 -1.21 10.46 -1.14
N THR A 55 -2.50 10.76 -1.30
CA THR A 55 -3.13 12.01 -0.83
C THR A 55 -3.95 11.86 0.45
N ASP A 56 -4.26 10.65 0.88
CA ASP A 56 -4.92 10.40 2.17
C ASP A 56 -3.90 10.53 3.33
N PRO A 57 -4.07 11.48 4.27
CA PRO A 57 -3.10 11.72 5.33
C PRO A 57 -2.79 10.49 6.18
N ARG A 58 -3.81 9.68 6.50
CA ARG A 58 -3.64 8.49 7.34
C ARG A 58 -2.89 7.38 6.58
N SER A 59 -3.14 7.23 5.29
CA SER A 59 -2.39 6.32 4.42
C SER A 59 -0.93 6.74 4.32
N VAL A 60 -0.65 8.04 4.15
CA VAL A 60 0.72 8.58 4.15
C VAL A 60 1.44 8.29 5.46
N ASP A 61 0.78 8.47 6.60
CA ASP A 61 1.38 8.16 7.92
C ASP A 61 1.74 6.68 8.06
N VAL A 62 0.86 5.79 7.59
CA VAL A 62 1.15 4.34 7.54
C VAL A 62 2.36 4.06 6.66
N LEU A 63 2.37 4.56 5.41
CA LEU A 63 3.44 4.30 4.45
C LEU A 63 4.80 4.88 4.89
N ARG A 64 4.80 6.04 5.56
CA ARG A 64 6.00 6.58 6.22
C ARG A 64 6.48 5.67 7.33
N GLY A 65 5.56 5.16 8.15
CA GLY A 65 5.87 4.19 9.20
C GLY A 65 6.53 2.92 8.64
N LEU A 66 6.03 2.39 7.53
CA LEU A 66 6.61 1.21 6.87
C LEU A 66 8.02 1.51 6.32
N THR A 67 8.18 2.62 5.60
CA THR A 67 9.46 2.95 4.95
C THR A 67 10.57 3.35 5.92
N ALA A 68 10.23 3.82 7.12
CA ALA A 68 11.20 4.15 8.16
C ALA A 68 12.07 2.94 8.58
N GLY A 69 11.59 1.71 8.38
CA GLY A 69 12.34 0.47 8.64
C GLY A 69 13.43 0.17 7.61
N GLY A 70 13.39 0.78 6.42
CA GLY A 70 14.32 0.52 5.31
C GLY A 70 14.14 -0.84 4.61
N ASP A 71 13.18 -1.65 5.08
CA ASP A 71 12.87 -3.01 4.66
C ASP A 71 11.65 -3.08 3.72
N CYS A 72 11.30 -1.98 3.07
CA CYS A 72 10.41 -1.95 1.91
C CYS A 72 10.77 -0.82 0.93
N GLU A 73 10.06 -0.79 -0.19
CA GLU A 73 10.09 0.28 -1.20
C GLU A 73 8.68 0.79 -1.48
N ILE A 74 8.56 2.06 -1.90
CA ILE A 74 7.31 2.65 -2.40
C ILE A 74 7.47 2.97 -3.88
N GLY A 75 6.57 2.46 -4.71
CA GLY A 75 6.45 2.79 -6.13
C GLY A 75 5.12 3.47 -6.44
N ALA A 76 4.98 3.97 -7.66
CA ALA A 76 3.71 4.53 -8.14
C ALA A 76 2.89 3.47 -8.88
N HIS A 77 1.58 3.43 -8.61
CA HIS A 77 0.58 2.65 -9.35
C HIS A 77 -0.47 3.62 -9.94
N HIS A 78 -0.24 4.05 -11.18
CA HIS A 78 -1.12 5.02 -11.82
C HIS A 78 -2.36 4.38 -12.43
N HIS A 79 -3.53 4.95 -12.13
CA HIS A 79 -4.78 4.67 -12.83
C HIS A 79 -5.12 5.81 -13.79
N ALA A 80 -5.78 5.48 -14.89
CA ALA A 80 -6.24 6.46 -15.88
C ALA A 80 -7.65 7.02 -15.57
N TRP A 81 -8.24 6.59 -14.44
CA TRP A 81 -9.51 7.05 -13.91
C TRP A 81 -9.28 7.73 -12.56
#